data_AF-A0A7C2AUF8-F1
#
_entry.id   AF-A0A7C2AUF8-F1
#
_cell.length_a   1.000
_cell.length_b   1.000
_cell.length_c   1.000
_cell.angle_alpha   90.00
_cell.angle_beta   90.00
_cell.angle_gamma   90.00
#
_symmetry.space_group_name_H-M   'P 1'
#
loop_
_entity.id
_entity.type
_entity.pdbx_description
1 polymer ?
#
loop_
_entity_poly.entity_id
_entity_poly.type
_entity_poly.pdbx_seq_one_letter_code
_entity_poly.pdbx_strand_id
1 'polypeptide(L)'
;DLDDDGIYGEYGEDAPDFLADVYVGRIPTSDPDRIIYTLNKIVAFEKDTGEWKHHALNAGAFFYFTDEIQGHPATDGATCMHLIETEIMDNWIISHYSEQEGLETSVYKWKPLNEENFTSDWRNNCYSVVNWAAHGWTNRVARKVWFRDDGDNIPETSEIAWYNFISTSSSLDDDYPSIVFAISCKVGSPEPYPAGRLGVDLLTKPFFGASVGIISSTRTPYGSSNWPSIPGGAESICLEFNRYMIKGKEKIGEALYDSKYRCNLNYSLNHYAEYCNMFIFNLYGDPSMILEGVSSSIPSIDIIKPGDAIYFNNKKIMDFSTPIIIGPIDVTVNVSDNIYGIERVEFYIDDELRYSNEEKPYSWRWDEKVFFKHTIKVVAYNEIGNYAIDETRAWKFL
;
A
#
# COMPACT_ATOMS: atom_id res chain seq x y z
N ASP A 1 -19.89 8.64 22.92
CA ASP A 1 -21.06 8.82 23.76
C ASP A 1 -20.66 8.88 25.23
N LEU A 2 -19.90 9.92 25.59
CA LEU A 2 -19.54 10.29 26.96
C LEU A 2 -20.69 11.02 27.65
N ASP A 3 -21.60 11.62 26.89
CA ASP A 3 -22.75 12.39 27.33
C ASP A 3 -24.11 11.66 27.17
N ASP A 4 -24.11 10.42 26.66
CA ASP A 4 -25.26 9.49 26.58
C ASP A 4 -26.41 10.01 25.70
N ASP A 5 -26.06 10.71 24.61
CA ASP A 5 -27.01 11.32 23.67
C ASP A 5 -27.30 10.45 22.43
N GLY A 6 -26.55 9.36 22.26
CA GLY A 6 -26.68 8.40 21.17
C GLY A 6 -25.95 8.79 19.86
N ILE A 7 -25.20 9.88 19.87
CA ILE A 7 -24.31 10.31 18.80
C ILE A 7 -22.87 10.00 19.24
N TYR A 8 -22.07 9.43 18.33
CA TYR A 8 -20.73 8.94 18.65
C TYR A 8 -19.65 9.76 17.96
N GLY A 9 -18.62 10.11 18.71
CA GLY A 9 -17.40 10.75 18.21
C GLY A 9 -17.56 12.25 17.97
N GLU A 10 -18.44 12.93 18.71
CA GLU A 10 -18.65 14.37 18.59
C GLU A 10 -17.46 15.17 19.14
N TYR A 11 -17.12 16.25 18.42
CA TYR A 11 -15.99 17.08 18.81
C TYR A 11 -16.34 17.94 20.03
N GLY A 12 -15.65 17.71 21.15
CA GLY A 12 -15.81 18.48 22.38
C GLY A 12 -16.86 17.91 23.34
N GLU A 13 -17.72 17.01 22.86
CA GLU A 13 -18.69 16.25 23.66
C GLU A 13 -18.16 14.83 23.94
N ASP A 14 -17.46 14.24 22.95
CA ASP A 14 -16.80 12.94 23.07
C ASP A 14 -15.27 13.02 23.06
N ALA A 15 -14.62 11.91 23.45
CA ALA A 15 -13.17 11.75 23.40
C ALA A 15 -12.76 10.40 22.75
N PRO A 16 -13.02 10.19 21.45
CA PRO A 16 -12.48 9.05 20.72
C PRO A 16 -10.94 9.13 20.68
N ASP A 17 -10.26 8.00 20.87
CA ASP A 17 -8.80 7.93 20.74
C ASP A 17 -8.33 7.78 19.28
N PHE A 18 -9.24 7.44 18.36
CA PHE A 18 -8.99 7.16 16.94
C PHE A 18 -7.95 6.06 16.67
N LEU A 19 -7.55 5.29 17.68
CA LEU A 19 -6.75 4.10 17.49
C LEU A 19 -7.67 2.99 17.00
N ALA A 20 -7.36 2.41 15.84
CA ALA A 20 -8.21 1.39 15.26
C ALA A 20 -7.97 0.02 15.90
N ASP A 21 -9.04 -0.62 16.41
CA ASP A 21 -9.01 -2.04 16.79
C ASP A 21 -9.01 -2.97 15.56
N VAL A 22 -9.62 -2.52 14.46
CA VAL A 22 -9.76 -3.28 13.21
C VAL A 22 -9.58 -2.33 12.03
N TYR A 23 -8.70 -2.70 11.11
CA TYR A 23 -8.47 -1.98 9.86
C TYR A 23 -9.52 -2.39 8.81
N VAL A 24 -10.34 -1.43 8.38
CA VAL A 24 -11.46 -1.69 7.46
C VAL A 24 -11.21 -1.08 6.09
N GLY A 25 -11.41 -1.90 5.05
CA GLY A 25 -11.58 -1.48 3.66
C GLY A 25 -12.91 -1.98 3.09
N ARG A 26 -13.36 -1.42 1.97
CA ARG A 26 -14.65 -1.78 1.35
C ARG A 26 -14.57 -1.83 -0.17
N ILE A 27 -15.29 -2.77 -0.80
CA ILE A 27 -15.60 -2.71 -2.24
C ILE A 27 -17.04 -2.14 -2.37
N PRO A 28 -17.22 -0.85 -2.70
CA PRO A 28 -18.50 -0.14 -2.53
C PRO A 28 -19.43 -0.28 -3.75
N THR A 29 -19.65 -1.51 -4.21
CA THR A 29 -20.59 -1.83 -5.29
C THR A 29 -21.41 -3.08 -4.96
N SER A 30 -22.64 -3.13 -5.47
CA SER A 30 -23.53 -4.29 -5.37
C SER A 30 -23.61 -5.08 -6.68
N ASP A 31 -22.84 -4.67 -7.71
CA ASP A 31 -22.75 -5.34 -9.00
C ASP A 31 -21.75 -6.50 -8.91
N PRO A 32 -22.20 -7.78 -9.03
CA PRO A 32 -21.32 -8.94 -8.88
C PRO A 32 -20.15 -8.97 -9.87
N ASP A 33 -20.35 -8.52 -11.10
CA ASP A 33 -19.30 -8.56 -12.12
C ASP A 33 -18.19 -7.56 -11.79
N ARG A 34 -18.57 -6.38 -11.29
CA ARG A 34 -17.61 -5.39 -10.79
C ARG A 34 -16.88 -5.86 -9.54
N ILE A 35 -17.54 -6.60 -8.64
CA ILE A 35 -16.88 -7.18 -7.45
C ILE A 35 -15.82 -8.19 -7.89
N ILE A 36 -16.19 -9.16 -8.75
CA ILE A 36 -15.27 -10.20 -9.25
C ILE A 36 -14.08 -9.56 -9.97
N TYR A 37 -14.36 -8.57 -10.81
CA TYR A 37 -13.33 -7.82 -11.51
C TYR A 37 -12.35 -7.14 -10.54
N THR A 38 -12.85 -6.42 -9.52
CA THR A 38 -12.00 -5.80 -8.49
C THR A 38 -11.15 -6.83 -7.73
N LEU A 39 -11.75 -7.95 -7.31
CA LEU A 39 -11.03 -8.99 -6.57
C LEU A 39 -9.90 -9.61 -7.40
N ASN A 40 -10.16 -9.92 -8.69
CA ASN A 40 -9.13 -10.44 -9.57
C ASN A 40 -7.98 -9.46 -9.77
N LYS A 41 -8.29 -8.16 -9.88
CA LYS A 41 -7.29 -7.10 -10.03
C LYS A 41 -6.43 -6.93 -8.78
N ILE A 42 -7.02 -6.99 -7.59
CA ILE A 42 -6.28 -6.99 -6.31
C ILE A 42 -5.33 -8.18 -6.25
N VAL A 43 -5.82 -9.40 -6.54
CA VAL A 43 -4.98 -10.61 -6.56
C VAL A 43 -3.83 -10.51 -7.59
N ALA A 44 -4.09 -9.93 -8.77
CA ALA A 44 -3.06 -9.73 -9.78
C ALA A 44 -2.00 -8.72 -9.31
N PHE A 45 -2.42 -7.60 -8.72
CA PHE A 45 -1.51 -6.61 -8.15
C PHE A 45 -0.62 -7.20 -7.05
N GLU A 46 -1.19 -7.99 -6.14
CA GLU A 46 -0.43 -8.59 -5.05
C GLU A 46 0.53 -9.68 -5.51
N LYS A 47 0.23 -10.39 -6.61
CA LYS A 47 1.17 -11.39 -7.16
C LYS A 47 2.33 -10.78 -7.94
N ASP A 48 2.23 -9.51 -8.30
CA ASP A 48 3.25 -8.80 -9.05
C ASP A 48 4.23 -8.12 -8.08
N THR A 49 5.51 -8.44 -8.22
CA THR A 49 6.61 -7.85 -7.45
C THR A 49 7.62 -7.13 -8.36
N GLY A 50 7.18 -6.68 -9.53
CA GLY A 50 8.03 -6.03 -10.52
C GLY A 50 8.47 -4.62 -10.12
N GLU A 51 9.53 -4.12 -10.75
CA GLU A 51 10.12 -2.80 -10.44
C GLU A 51 9.14 -1.62 -10.56
N TRP A 52 8.05 -1.77 -11.33
CA TRP A 52 7.01 -0.74 -11.45
C TRP A 52 6.30 -0.44 -10.12
N LYS A 53 6.48 -1.30 -9.09
CA LYS A 53 6.04 -1.03 -7.73
C LYS A 53 6.69 0.21 -7.10
N HIS A 54 7.80 0.71 -7.66
CA HIS A 54 8.46 1.97 -7.25
C HIS A 54 8.26 3.10 -8.26
N HIS A 55 7.12 3.10 -8.96
CA HIS A 55 6.71 4.19 -9.83
C HIS A 55 5.53 4.96 -9.25
N ALA A 56 5.61 6.29 -9.25
CA ALA A 56 4.55 7.15 -8.75
C ALA A 56 4.10 8.21 -9.75
N LEU A 57 2.82 8.56 -9.69
CA LEU A 57 2.23 9.67 -10.42
C LEU A 57 1.57 10.64 -9.43
N ASN A 58 2.09 11.86 -9.36
CA ASN A 58 1.62 12.88 -8.42
C ASN A 58 1.04 14.10 -9.15
N ALA A 59 -0.04 14.67 -8.62
CA ALA A 59 -0.64 15.89 -9.17
C ALA A 59 -1.12 16.87 -8.09
N GLY A 60 -0.78 18.15 -8.28
CA GLY A 60 -1.22 19.24 -7.40
C GLY A 60 -1.91 20.36 -8.17
N ALA A 61 -3.10 20.76 -7.72
CA ALA A 61 -3.77 21.98 -8.16
C ALA A 61 -3.88 22.97 -6.99
N PHE A 62 -4.09 24.25 -7.30
CA PHE A 62 -4.45 25.21 -6.26
C PHE A 62 -5.79 24.87 -5.61
N PHE A 63 -5.81 24.85 -4.28
CA PHE A 63 -7.04 24.93 -3.50
C PHE A 63 -7.52 26.38 -3.44
N TYR A 64 -6.61 27.29 -3.12
CA TYR A 64 -6.83 28.73 -3.04
C TYR A 64 -5.66 29.48 -3.68
N PHE A 65 -5.96 30.58 -4.36
CA PHE A 65 -4.96 31.55 -4.82
C PHE A 65 -4.56 32.49 -3.68
N THR A 66 -3.46 33.22 -3.88
CA THR A 66 -3.04 34.27 -2.94
C THR A 66 -4.12 35.34 -2.86
N ASP A 67 -4.47 35.74 -1.63
CA ASP A 67 -5.49 36.74 -1.30
C ASP A 67 -6.93 36.42 -1.76
N GLU A 68 -7.20 35.24 -2.32
CA GLU A 68 -8.56 34.77 -2.59
C GLU A 68 -9.40 34.74 -1.31
N ILE A 69 -8.78 34.32 -0.22
CA ILE A 69 -9.23 34.63 1.14
C ILE A 69 -8.34 35.76 1.62
N GLN A 70 -8.92 36.93 1.86
CA GLN A 70 -8.18 38.16 2.16
C GLN A 70 -7.09 37.93 3.22
N GLY A 71 -5.82 38.20 2.85
CA GLY A 71 -4.66 38.08 3.73
C GLY A 71 -4.09 36.67 3.87
N HIS A 72 -4.56 35.69 3.10
CA HIS A 72 -4.04 34.33 3.10
C HIS A 72 -3.13 34.05 1.89
N PRO A 73 -2.04 33.29 2.07
CA PRO A 73 -1.23 32.83 0.94
C PRO A 73 -1.98 31.80 0.10
N ALA A 74 -1.52 31.59 -1.13
CA ALA A 74 -2.00 30.48 -1.93
C ALA A 74 -1.80 29.13 -1.21
N THR A 75 -2.77 28.24 -1.41
CA THR A 75 -2.71 26.85 -0.96
C THR A 75 -2.55 25.96 -2.18
N ASP A 76 -1.32 25.52 -2.42
CA ASP A 76 -0.95 24.70 -3.59
C ASP A 76 -0.87 23.22 -3.21
N GLY A 77 -1.71 22.38 -3.84
CA GLY A 77 -1.69 20.94 -3.64
C GLY A 77 -0.36 20.28 -4.03
N ALA A 78 0.43 20.91 -4.90
CA ALA A 78 1.75 20.40 -5.30
C ALA A 78 2.75 20.38 -4.14
N THR A 79 2.55 21.19 -3.10
CA THR A 79 3.40 21.17 -1.90
C THR A 79 3.36 19.81 -1.20
N CYS A 80 2.19 19.19 -1.08
CA CYS A 80 2.06 17.86 -0.46
C CYS A 80 2.75 16.79 -1.30
N MET A 81 2.52 16.84 -2.62
CA MET A 81 3.16 15.92 -3.56
C MET A 81 4.69 16.02 -3.50
N HIS A 82 5.23 17.25 -3.47
CA HIS A 82 6.67 17.47 -3.41
C HIS A 82 7.31 16.88 -2.17
N LEU A 83 6.65 16.99 -1.00
CA LEU A 83 7.17 16.42 0.24
C LEU A 83 7.09 14.88 0.24
N ILE A 84 6.06 14.29 -0.37
CA ILE A 84 6.01 12.84 -0.58
C ILE A 84 7.21 12.41 -1.45
N GLU A 85 7.44 13.09 -2.57
CA GLU A 85 8.55 12.75 -3.47
C GLU A 85 9.91 12.85 -2.78
N THR A 86 10.15 13.94 -2.05
CA THR A 86 11.48 14.27 -1.52
C THR A 86 11.80 13.62 -0.17
N GLU A 87 10.79 13.27 0.63
CA GLU A 87 11.01 12.65 1.94
C GLU A 87 10.76 11.13 1.98
N ILE A 88 10.05 10.58 0.99
CA ILE A 88 9.53 9.21 1.04
C ILE A 88 10.02 8.38 -0.15
N MET A 89 9.93 8.92 -1.37
CA MET A 89 10.11 8.19 -2.63
C MET A 89 11.56 8.17 -3.15
N ASP A 90 12.50 7.76 -2.29
CA ASP A 90 13.92 7.64 -2.63
C ASP A 90 14.16 6.64 -3.78
N ASN A 91 14.76 7.11 -4.89
CA ASN A 91 15.03 6.33 -6.11
C ASN A 91 13.79 5.81 -6.85
N TRP A 92 12.62 6.42 -6.65
CA TRP A 92 11.42 6.10 -7.42
C TRP A 92 11.44 6.75 -8.80
N ILE A 93 10.73 6.15 -9.75
CA ILE A 93 10.42 6.81 -11.03
C ILE A 93 9.13 7.58 -10.85
N ILE A 94 9.20 8.90 -10.99
CA ILE A 94 8.10 9.80 -10.64
C ILE A 94 7.70 10.64 -11.84
N SER A 95 6.42 10.58 -12.19
CA SER A 95 5.77 11.61 -13.01
C SER A 95 5.03 12.58 -12.09
N HIS A 96 5.16 13.88 -12.36
CA HIS A 96 4.52 14.91 -11.54
C HIS A 96 3.93 16.06 -12.35
N TYR A 97 2.82 16.60 -11.83
CA TYR A 97 2.03 17.63 -12.49
C TYR A 97 1.60 18.71 -11.51
N SER A 98 1.68 19.97 -11.93
CA SER A 98 1.26 21.12 -11.13
C SER A 98 0.47 22.13 -11.97
N GLU A 99 -0.26 23.03 -11.33
CA GLU A 99 -0.97 24.11 -12.04
C GLU A 99 0.03 25.12 -12.62
N GLN A 100 0.09 25.23 -13.95
CA GLN A 100 1.04 26.08 -14.67
C GLN A 100 0.34 27.07 -15.61
N GLU A 101 -0.98 27.23 -15.48
CA GLU A 101 -1.81 28.14 -16.27
C GLU A 101 -2.47 29.20 -15.38
N GLY A 102 -2.78 30.36 -15.98
CA GLY A 102 -3.42 31.48 -15.29
C GLY A 102 -2.45 32.56 -14.84
N LEU A 103 -2.98 33.52 -14.08
CA LEU A 103 -2.25 34.66 -13.54
C LEU A 103 -1.34 34.28 -12.37
N GLU A 104 -1.77 33.33 -11.55
CA GLU A 104 -0.96 32.69 -10.52
C GLU A 104 -0.69 31.23 -10.88
N THR A 105 0.56 30.79 -10.75
CA THR A 105 1.01 29.42 -11.11
C THR A 105 1.77 28.80 -9.95
N SER A 106 1.73 27.47 -9.86
CA SER A 106 2.46 26.72 -8.84
C SER A 106 3.94 27.08 -8.86
N VAL A 107 4.52 27.17 -7.66
CA VAL A 107 5.97 27.39 -7.46
C VAL A 107 6.78 26.18 -7.94
N TYR A 108 6.19 25.00 -7.96
CA TYR A 108 6.78 23.78 -8.49
C TYR A 108 6.62 23.74 -10.01
N LYS A 109 7.71 23.98 -10.74
CA LYS A 109 7.76 24.04 -12.21
C LYS A 109 7.78 22.65 -12.86
N TRP A 110 6.72 21.88 -12.60
CA TRP A 110 6.48 20.57 -13.18
C TRP A 110 5.69 20.67 -14.50
N LYS A 111 5.37 19.53 -15.10
CA LYS A 111 4.52 19.50 -16.30
C LYS A 111 3.14 20.10 -15.96
N PRO A 112 2.50 20.86 -16.88
CA PRO A 112 1.18 21.44 -16.63
C PRO A 112 0.13 20.35 -16.35
N LEU A 113 -0.62 20.52 -15.27
CA LEU A 113 -1.74 19.64 -14.94
C LEU A 113 -2.93 19.93 -15.85
N ASN A 114 -3.34 18.95 -16.64
CA ASN A 114 -4.60 18.95 -17.39
C ASN A 114 -4.98 17.49 -17.72
N GLU A 115 -6.18 17.28 -18.26
CA GLU A 115 -6.68 15.92 -18.53
C GLU A 115 -5.82 15.15 -19.53
N GLU A 116 -5.39 15.80 -20.62
CA GLU A 116 -4.54 15.17 -21.63
C GLU A 116 -3.22 14.70 -21.01
N ASN A 117 -2.51 15.59 -20.32
CA ASN A 117 -1.22 15.27 -19.70
C ASN A 117 -1.36 14.20 -18.62
N PHE A 118 -2.30 14.34 -17.68
CA PHE A 118 -2.39 13.46 -16.52
C PHE A 118 -2.91 12.07 -16.88
N THR A 119 -4.05 11.99 -17.58
CA THR A 119 -4.70 10.70 -17.85
C THR A 119 -3.98 9.91 -18.92
N SER A 120 -3.38 10.57 -19.92
CA SER A 120 -2.58 9.86 -20.92
C SER A 120 -1.28 9.31 -20.34
N ASP A 121 -0.65 10.03 -19.39
CA ASP A 121 0.54 9.52 -18.70
C ASP A 121 0.19 8.31 -17.84
N TRP A 122 -0.89 8.40 -17.04
CA TRP A 122 -1.35 7.28 -16.23
C TRP A 122 -1.66 6.04 -17.08
N ARG A 123 -2.38 6.21 -18.19
CA ARG A 123 -2.73 5.11 -19.10
C ARG A 123 -1.52 4.51 -19.83
N ASN A 124 -0.57 5.34 -20.28
CA ASN A 124 0.49 4.85 -21.17
C ASN A 124 1.75 4.38 -20.40
N ASN A 125 1.77 4.48 -19.06
CA ASN A 125 2.88 4.09 -18.20
C ASN A 125 2.39 3.25 -17.01
N CYS A 126 3.31 2.84 -16.15
CA CYS A 126 3.01 2.00 -14.99
C CYS A 126 3.28 2.77 -13.70
N TYR A 127 2.27 2.88 -12.83
CA TYR A 127 2.38 3.56 -11.53
C TYR A 127 1.69 2.72 -10.45
N SER A 128 2.43 2.32 -9.43
CA SER A 128 1.87 1.61 -8.29
C SER A 128 1.20 2.54 -7.29
N VAL A 129 1.64 3.80 -7.23
CA VAL A 129 1.11 4.83 -6.34
C VAL A 129 0.70 6.04 -7.15
N VAL A 130 -0.51 6.53 -6.91
CA VAL A 130 -1.01 7.78 -7.50
C VAL A 130 -1.54 8.67 -6.38
N ASN A 131 -0.99 9.87 -6.25
CA ASN A 131 -1.48 10.83 -5.28
C ASN A 131 -1.96 12.10 -6.00
N TRP A 132 -3.01 12.73 -5.48
CA TRP A 132 -3.31 14.09 -5.90
C TRP A 132 -3.95 14.95 -4.81
N ALA A 133 -3.79 16.25 -4.98
CA ALA A 133 -4.43 17.29 -4.19
C ALA A 133 -5.09 18.33 -5.08
N ALA A 134 -6.43 18.32 -5.11
CA ALA A 134 -7.24 19.19 -5.96
C ALA A 134 -8.73 19.19 -5.56
N HIS A 135 -9.51 20.07 -6.17
CA HIS A 135 -10.96 20.15 -5.93
C HIS A 135 -11.72 18.98 -6.54
N GLY A 136 -12.70 18.44 -5.81
CA GLY A 136 -13.40 17.22 -6.18
C GLY A 136 -14.92 17.31 -6.20
N TRP A 137 -15.51 16.45 -7.02
CA TRP A 137 -16.93 16.11 -7.00
C TRP A 137 -17.07 14.58 -7.05
N THR A 138 -18.30 14.08 -6.97
CA THR A 138 -18.54 12.65 -7.06
C THR A 138 -18.07 12.04 -8.38
N ASN A 139 -17.95 12.82 -9.47
CA ASN A 139 -17.66 12.30 -10.81
C ASN A 139 -16.43 12.91 -11.51
N ARG A 140 -15.73 13.84 -10.88
CA ARG A 140 -14.58 14.53 -11.47
C ARG A 140 -13.69 15.18 -10.42
N VAL A 141 -12.45 15.42 -10.80
CA VAL A 141 -11.50 16.27 -10.08
C VAL A 141 -11.05 17.38 -11.02
N ALA A 142 -11.03 18.60 -10.51
CA ALA A 142 -10.74 19.79 -11.29
C ALA A 142 -9.62 20.60 -10.67
N ARG A 143 -8.84 21.21 -11.56
CA ARG A 143 -7.93 22.30 -11.26
C ARG A 143 -8.67 23.62 -11.39
N LYS A 144 -8.16 24.61 -10.68
CA LYS A 144 -8.67 25.97 -10.64
C LYS A 144 -7.65 26.90 -11.27
N VAL A 145 -8.09 27.80 -12.14
CA VAL A 145 -7.25 28.75 -12.88
C VAL A 145 -7.79 30.16 -12.71
N TRP A 146 -6.97 31.08 -12.21
CA TRP A 146 -7.26 32.51 -12.21
C TRP A 146 -6.95 33.05 -13.62
N PHE A 147 -7.98 33.18 -14.46
CA PHE A 147 -7.79 33.34 -15.92
C PHE A 147 -7.84 34.80 -16.40
N ARG A 148 -8.32 35.71 -15.56
CA ARG A 148 -8.38 37.14 -15.79
C ARG A 148 -8.37 37.86 -14.45
N ASP A 149 -8.08 39.16 -14.48
CA ASP A 149 -8.15 40.06 -13.33
C ASP A 149 -8.80 41.35 -13.84
N ASP A 150 -9.71 41.93 -13.06
CA ASP A 150 -10.40 43.18 -13.40
C ASP A 150 -9.59 44.44 -13.05
N GLY A 151 -8.41 44.24 -12.45
CA GLY A 151 -7.39 45.24 -12.15
C GLY A 151 -7.17 45.46 -10.66
N ASP A 152 -7.88 44.75 -9.78
CA ASP A 152 -7.73 44.87 -8.33
C ASP A 152 -6.70 43.89 -7.71
N ASN A 153 -6.24 42.90 -8.49
CA ASN A 153 -5.32 41.83 -8.11
C ASN A 153 -5.87 40.90 -7.00
N ILE A 154 -7.19 40.72 -6.92
CA ILE A 154 -7.85 39.84 -5.96
C ILE A 154 -8.65 38.78 -6.72
N PRO A 155 -8.33 37.48 -6.58
CA PRO A 155 -9.04 36.44 -7.30
C PRO A 155 -10.51 36.33 -6.86
N GLU A 156 -11.47 36.66 -7.72
CA GLU A 156 -12.88 36.42 -7.42
C GLU A 156 -13.55 35.34 -8.29
N THR A 157 -14.74 34.93 -7.88
CA THR A 157 -15.46 33.80 -8.49
C THR A 157 -15.68 34.00 -10.00
N SER A 158 -15.88 35.23 -10.47
CA SER A 158 -16.05 35.55 -11.90
C SER A 158 -14.75 35.49 -12.72
N GLU A 159 -13.62 35.38 -12.06
CA GLU A 159 -12.27 35.39 -12.62
C GLU A 159 -11.60 34.02 -12.62
N ILE A 160 -12.29 33.06 -12.02
CA ILE A 160 -11.82 31.72 -11.77
C ILE A 160 -12.51 30.76 -12.74
N ALA A 161 -11.71 30.01 -13.46
CA ALA A 161 -12.15 28.93 -14.33
C ALA A 161 -11.84 27.56 -13.71
N TRP A 162 -12.67 26.58 -14.04
CA TRP A 162 -12.58 25.21 -13.54
C TRP A 162 -12.38 24.26 -14.70
N TYR A 163 -11.28 23.52 -14.69
CA TYR A 163 -10.95 22.56 -15.72
C TYR A 163 -10.73 21.19 -15.11
N ASN A 164 -11.32 20.14 -15.69
CA ASN A 164 -11.09 18.79 -15.20
C ASN A 164 -9.68 18.34 -15.61
N PHE A 165 -9.05 17.54 -14.75
CA PHE A 165 -7.91 16.72 -15.15
C PHE A 165 -8.20 15.22 -15.05
N ILE A 166 -9.30 14.83 -14.41
CA ILE A 166 -9.80 13.46 -14.40
C ILE A 166 -11.31 13.45 -14.12
N SER A 167 -12.02 12.53 -14.75
CA SER A 167 -13.46 12.35 -14.60
C SER A 167 -13.89 10.92 -14.89
N THR A 168 -15.17 10.59 -14.63
CA THR A 168 -15.77 9.30 -14.99
C THR A 168 -15.83 9.03 -16.50
N SER A 169 -15.53 10.05 -17.33
CA SER A 169 -15.44 9.96 -18.79
C SER A 169 -14.00 9.96 -19.31
N SER A 170 -12.99 10.07 -18.45
CA SER A 170 -11.60 10.04 -18.86
C SER A 170 -11.21 8.67 -19.42
N SER A 171 -10.19 8.64 -20.28
CA SER A 171 -9.65 7.40 -20.82
C SER A 171 -8.47 6.94 -19.97
N LEU A 172 -8.71 5.90 -19.19
CA LEU A 172 -7.73 5.20 -18.36
C LEU A 172 -7.69 3.73 -18.77
N ASP A 173 -6.79 2.96 -18.18
CA ASP A 173 -6.78 1.51 -18.23
C ASP A 173 -6.54 0.93 -16.83
N ASP A 174 -6.36 -0.38 -16.77
CA ASP A 174 -6.20 -1.18 -15.57
C ASP A 174 -5.05 -2.18 -15.68
N ASP A 175 -4.09 -1.95 -16.59
CA ASP A 175 -2.94 -2.84 -16.79
C ASP A 175 -1.96 -2.74 -15.61
N TYR A 176 -1.79 -1.53 -15.07
CA TYR A 176 -0.96 -1.22 -13.90
C TYR A 176 -1.75 -0.40 -12.87
N PRO A 177 -2.73 -1.03 -12.20
CA PRO A 177 -3.63 -0.31 -11.33
C PRO A 177 -2.92 0.12 -10.04
N SER A 178 -3.24 1.32 -9.57
CA SER A 178 -2.51 2.01 -8.50
C SER A 178 -3.22 1.96 -7.15
N ILE A 179 -2.46 2.07 -6.07
CA ILE A 179 -2.95 2.55 -4.78
C ILE A 179 -3.07 4.07 -4.89
N VAL A 180 -4.27 4.59 -4.69
CA VAL A 180 -4.61 6.00 -4.93
C VAL A 180 -4.87 6.70 -3.61
N PHE A 181 -4.27 7.87 -3.39
CA PHE A 181 -4.71 8.81 -2.35
C PHE A 181 -5.22 10.11 -2.98
N ALA A 182 -6.51 10.38 -2.78
CA ALA A 182 -7.20 11.52 -3.37
C ALA A 182 -7.56 12.56 -2.30
N ILE A 183 -6.76 13.62 -2.19
CA ILE A 183 -7.14 14.83 -1.43
C ILE A 183 -8.10 15.65 -2.31
N SER A 184 -9.36 15.21 -2.34
CA SER A 184 -10.42 15.83 -3.13
C SER A 184 -11.78 15.55 -2.52
N CYS A 185 -12.66 16.57 -2.55
CA CYS A 185 -14.02 16.45 -2.05
C CYS A 185 -14.81 15.33 -2.76
N LYS A 186 -15.52 14.51 -1.99
CA LYS A 186 -16.58 13.60 -2.47
C LYS A 186 -16.16 12.53 -3.49
N VAL A 187 -14.89 12.41 -3.86
CA VAL A 187 -14.39 11.34 -4.75
C VAL A 187 -14.73 9.96 -4.17
N GLY A 188 -14.70 9.85 -2.85
CA GLY A 188 -15.04 8.65 -2.10
C GLY A 188 -16.51 8.51 -1.74
N SER A 189 -17.45 9.27 -2.32
CA SER A 189 -18.87 9.10 -1.97
C SER A 189 -19.39 7.73 -2.46
N PRO A 190 -19.79 6.81 -1.57
CA PRO A 190 -20.22 5.47 -1.97
C PRO A 190 -21.65 5.46 -2.52
N GLU A 191 -22.47 6.45 -2.16
CA GLU A 191 -23.89 6.50 -2.49
C GLU A 191 -24.10 6.65 -4.01
N PRO A 192 -25.13 6.00 -4.59
CA PRO A 192 -25.49 6.21 -5.99
C PRO A 192 -25.73 7.69 -6.27
N TYR A 193 -25.01 8.24 -7.25
CA TYR A 193 -25.14 9.64 -7.65
C TYR A 193 -25.34 9.74 -9.16
N PRO A 194 -26.34 10.50 -9.66
CA PRO A 194 -26.64 10.57 -11.09
C PRO A 194 -25.46 11.04 -11.95
N ALA A 195 -24.59 11.88 -11.40
CA ALA A 195 -23.43 12.41 -12.12
C ALA A 195 -22.28 11.38 -12.29
N GLY A 196 -22.30 10.28 -11.53
CA GLY A 196 -21.22 9.28 -11.50
C GLY A 196 -20.49 9.22 -10.16
N ARG A 197 -19.66 8.18 -9.99
CA ARG A 197 -18.92 7.85 -8.77
C ARG A 197 -17.47 7.54 -9.11
N LEU A 198 -16.64 8.56 -9.27
CA LEU A 198 -15.27 8.47 -9.74
C LEU A 198 -14.43 7.50 -8.91
N GLY A 199 -14.41 7.62 -7.58
CA GLY A 199 -13.61 6.72 -6.74
C GLY A 199 -14.08 5.26 -6.81
N VAL A 200 -15.40 5.03 -6.86
CA VAL A 200 -15.97 3.69 -7.04
C VAL A 200 -15.65 3.13 -8.43
N ASP A 201 -15.73 3.94 -9.47
CA ASP A 201 -15.45 3.53 -10.84
C ASP A 201 -13.94 3.26 -11.05
N LEU A 202 -13.05 4.08 -10.47
CA LEU A 202 -11.60 3.85 -10.46
C LEU A 202 -11.21 2.51 -9.83
N LEU A 203 -11.98 2.06 -8.83
CA LEU A 203 -11.73 0.75 -8.21
C LEU A 203 -12.41 -0.41 -8.98
N THR A 204 -13.63 -0.18 -9.51
CA THR A 204 -14.55 -1.29 -9.84
C THR A 204 -14.99 -1.39 -11.30
N LYS A 205 -14.73 -0.38 -12.13
CA LYS A 205 -15.23 -0.36 -13.51
C LYS A 205 -14.21 -1.02 -14.47
N PRO A 206 -14.58 -2.07 -15.22
CA PRO A 206 -13.68 -2.69 -16.20
C PRO A 206 -13.15 -1.70 -17.25
N PHE A 207 -11.87 -1.85 -17.64
CA PHE A 207 -11.18 -1.03 -18.65
C PHE A 207 -11.12 0.48 -18.34
N PHE A 208 -11.35 0.85 -17.08
CA PHE A 208 -11.25 2.22 -16.55
C PHE A 208 -10.66 2.21 -15.14
N GLY A 209 -10.86 1.11 -14.40
CA GLY A 209 -10.54 0.98 -13.01
C GLY A 209 -9.05 0.96 -12.75
N ALA A 210 -8.39 2.10 -12.93
CA ALA A 210 -6.95 2.29 -12.76
C ALA A 210 -6.47 2.18 -11.30
N SER A 211 -7.34 1.80 -10.36
CA SER A 211 -7.01 1.66 -8.94
C SER A 211 -7.29 0.28 -8.38
N VAL A 212 -6.38 -0.24 -7.55
CA VAL A 212 -6.57 -1.45 -6.72
C VAL A 212 -7.00 -1.15 -5.29
N GLY A 213 -6.72 0.07 -4.83
CA GLY A 213 -7.17 0.60 -3.56
C GLY A 213 -7.19 2.12 -3.63
N ILE A 214 -8.26 2.75 -3.17
CA ILE A 214 -8.39 4.21 -3.18
C ILE A 214 -8.76 4.72 -1.80
N ILE A 215 -7.91 5.60 -1.27
CA ILE A 215 -8.15 6.39 -0.09
C ILE A 215 -8.73 7.73 -0.54
N SER A 216 -9.96 8.01 -0.15
CA SER A 216 -10.65 9.21 -0.60
C SER A 216 -11.72 9.66 0.39
N SER A 217 -12.08 10.94 0.31
CA SER A 217 -13.06 11.54 1.20
C SER A 217 -14.49 11.31 0.72
N THR A 218 -15.39 10.89 1.63
CA THR A 218 -16.83 10.78 1.36
C THR A 218 -17.55 12.13 1.33
N ARG A 219 -16.94 13.16 1.92
CA ARG A 219 -17.47 14.53 2.04
C ARG A 219 -16.37 15.55 1.72
N THR A 220 -16.48 16.78 2.20
CA THR A 220 -15.46 17.82 2.00
C THR A 220 -14.35 17.63 3.05
N PRO A 221 -13.11 17.31 2.63
CA PRO A 221 -11.98 17.26 3.53
C PRO A 221 -11.50 18.67 3.86
N TYR A 222 -10.91 18.81 5.04
CA TYR A 222 -10.35 20.05 5.52
C TYR A 222 -8.83 20.01 5.45
N GLY A 223 -8.22 21.02 4.86
CA GLY A 223 -6.78 21.24 4.89
C GLY A 223 -6.35 22.16 6.03
N SER A 224 -5.04 22.34 6.18
CA SER A 224 -4.46 23.34 7.09
C SER A 224 -4.01 24.58 6.31
N SER A 225 -4.41 25.77 6.77
CA SER A 225 -4.30 27.04 6.02
C SER A 225 -2.87 27.50 5.70
N ASN A 226 -1.85 26.90 6.32
CA ASN A 226 -0.42 27.17 6.08
C ASN A 226 0.40 25.86 6.11
N TRP A 227 -0.18 24.77 5.62
CA TRP A 227 0.54 23.51 5.50
C TRP A 227 1.76 23.69 4.57
N PRO A 228 2.97 23.17 4.91
CA PRO A 228 3.30 22.26 6.01
C PRO A 228 3.77 22.95 7.30
N SER A 229 3.86 24.29 7.36
CA SER A 229 4.31 25.01 8.57
C SER A 229 3.39 24.81 9.76
N ILE A 230 2.09 24.62 9.48
CA ILE A 230 1.11 24.14 10.46
C ILE A 230 0.64 22.77 9.95
N PRO A 231 1.24 21.66 10.41
CA PRO A 231 0.80 20.33 10.00
C PRO A 231 -0.62 20.06 10.50
N GLY A 232 -1.30 19.12 9.87
CA GLY A 232 -2.70 18.78 10.12
C GLY A 232 -3.48 18.63 8.82
N GLY A 233 -4.78 18.42 8.93
CA GLY A 233 -5.66 18.34 7.76
C GLY A 233 -5.41 17.12 6.87
N ALA A 234 -5.95 17.17 5.65
CA ALA A 234 -5.90 16.08 4.69
C ALA A 234 -4.51 15.83 4.11
N GLU A 235 -3.71 16.88 3.97
CA GLU A 235 -2.34 16.84 3.45
C GLU A 235 -1.41 16.05 4.39
N SER A 236 -1.52 16.24 5.70
CA SER A 236 -0.76 15.44 6.67
C SER A 236 -1.17 13.97 6.67
N ILE A 237 -2.46 13.65 6.53
CA ILE A 237 -2.91 12.24 6.44
C ILE A 237 -2.33 11.59 5.18
N CYS A 238 -2.35 12.29 4.04
CA CYS A 238 -1.77 11.78 2.78
C CYS A 238 -0.26 11.56 2.87
N LEU A 239 0.48 12.53 3.45
CA LEU A 239 1.92 12.42 3.63
C LEU A 239 2.27 11.24 4.54
N GLU A 240 1.60 11.12 5.70
CA GLU A 240 1.86 10.04 6.65
C GLU A 240 1.39 8.68 6.13
N PHE A 241 0.27 8.60 5.40
CA PHE A 241 -0.16 7.37 4.71
C PHE A 241 0.94 6.86 3.78
N ASN A 242 1.47 7.72 2.91
CA ASN A 242 2.57 7.35 2.01
C ASN A 242 3.82 6.96 2.82
N ARG A 243 4.10 7.62 3.96
CA ARG A 243 5.26 7.30 4.80
C ARG A 243 5.13 5.90 5.42
N TYR A 244 3.99 5.60 6.02
CA TYR A 244 3.72 4.30 6.62
C TYR A 244 3.69 3.18 5.57
N MET A 245 3.01 3.40 4.44
CA MET A 245 2.94 2.43 3.36
C MET A 245 4.31 2.16 2.72
N ILE A 246 5.09 3.20 2.39
CA ILE A 246 6.34 3.06 1.61
C ILE A 246 7.56 2.81 2.50
N LYS A 247 7.76 3.64 3.54
CA LYS A 247 8.92 3.49 4.46
C LYS A 247 8.64 2.46 5.55
N GLY A 248 7.43 2.47 6.10
CA GLY A 248 7.00 1.51 7.10
C GLY A 248 6.71 0.13 6.53
N LYS A 249 6.47 0.02 5.21
CA LYS A 249 6.07 -1.21 4.51
C LYS A 249 4.78 -1.81 5.10
N GLU A 250 3.93 -0.96 5.65
CA GLU A 250 2.67 -1.38 6.23
C GLU A 250 1.66 -1.77 5.17
N LYS A 251 0.69 -2.61 5.56
CA LYS A 251 -0.47 -2.87 4.72
C LYS A 251 -1.26 -1.58 4.55
N ILE A 252 -1.94 -1.42 3.41
CA ILE A 252 -2.60 -0.14 3.11
C ILE A 252 -3.72 0.23 4.10
N GLY A 253 -4.34 -0.77 4.75
CA GLY A 253 -5.28 -0.55 5.85
C GLY A 253 -4.56 0.04 7.06
N GLU A 254 -3.54 -0.64 7.56
CA GLU A 254 -2.68 -0.20 8.67
C GLU A 254 -2.19 1.24 8.42
N ALA A 255 -1.57 1.49 7.26
CA ALA A 255 -1.04 2.80 6.89
C ALA A 255 -2.10 3.93 6.94
N LEU A 256 -3.37 3.65 6.57
CA LEU A 256 -4.43 4.66 6.61
C LEU A 256 -4.87 4.97 8.05
N TYR A 257 -5.11 3.95 8.87
CA TYR A 257 -5.58 4.19 10.23
C TYR A 257 -4.47 4.74 11.12
N ASP A 258 -3.23 4.27 10.94
CA ASP A 258 -2.08 4.75 11.71
C ASP A 258 -1.70 6.19 11.32
N SER A 259 -1.83 6.56 10.05
CA SER A 259 -1.68 7.96 9.62
C SER A 259 -2.76 8.87 10.22
N LYS A 260 -4.02 8.43 10.27
CA LYS A 260 -5.13 9.15 10.90
C LYS A 260 -4.88 9.33 12.40
N TYR A 261 -4.56 8.25 13.11
CA TYR A 261 -4.24 8.28 14.53
C TYR A 261 -3.04 9.20 14.82
N ARG A 262 -1.95 9.05 14.07
CA ARG A 262 -0.76 9.91 14.18
C ARG A 262 -1.11 11.38 13.98
N CYS A 263 -1.88 11.71 12.94
CA CYS A 263 -2.24 13.09 12.66
C CYS A 263 -3.10 13.69 13.76
N ASN A 264 -4.12 12.95 14.23
CA ASN A 264 -4.97 13.40 15.33
C ASN A 264 -4.18 13.62 16.62
N LEU A 265 -3.24 12.72 16.94
CA LEU A 265 -2.43 12.81 18.15
C LEU A 265 -1.40 13.96 18.13
N ASN A 266 -0.83 14.26 16.96
CA ASN A 266 0.36 15.12 16.87
C ASN A 266 0.14 16.50 16.22
N TYR A 267 -0.89 16.67 15.39
CA TYR A 267 -1.02 17.83 14.50
C TYR A 267 -2.26 18.69 14.78
N SER A 268 -2.77 18.66 16.01
CA SER A 268 -4.10 19.19 16.33
C SER A 268 -4.32 20.66 15.92
N LEU A 269 -5.27 20.88 15.01
CA LEU A 269 -5.90 22.15 14.66
C LEU A 269 -6.82 22.70 15.76
N ASN A 270 -7.10 21.95 16.83
CA ASN A 270 -8.08 22.28 17.86
C ASN A 270 -9.43 22.75 17.27
N HIS A 271 -9.95 21.99 16.30
CA HIS A 271 -11.15 22.34 15.56
C HIS A 271 -11.91 21.09 15.10
N TYR A 272 -13.25 21.15 15.00
CA TYR A 272 -14.09 20.00 14.62
C TYR A 272 -13.69 19.37 13.27
N ALA A 273 -13.08 20.16 12.38
CA ALA A 273 -12.57 19.74 11.08
C ALA A 273 -11.61 18.55 11.15
N GLU A 274 -10.89 18.40 12.26
CA GLU A 274 -9.99 17.25 12.47
C GLU A 274 -10.76 15.95 12.56
N TYR A 275 -11.81 15.94 13.38
CA TYR A 275 -12.67 14.78 13.56
C TYR A 275 -13.39 14.46 12.24
N CYS A 276 -13.80 15.49 11.48
CA CYS A 276 -14.37 15.27 10.15
C CYS A 276 -13.42 14.47 9.24
N ASN A 277 -12.14 14.85 9.15
CA ASN A 277 -11.18 14.12 8.34
C ASN A 277 -11.00 12.67 8.81
N MET A 278 -11.07 12.43 10.13
CA MET A 278 -11.00 11.06 10.69
C MET A 278 -12.17 10.19 10.25
N PHE A 279 -13.37 10.73 10.06
CA PHE A 279 -14.52 9.93 9.64
C PHE A 279 -14.68 9.81 8.12
N ILE A 280 -14.26 10.80 7.36
CA ILE A 280 -14.59 10.87 5.93
C ILE A 280 -13.53 10.26 5.02
N PHE A 281 -12.26 10.18 5.43
CA PHE A 281 -11.23 9.45 4.67
C PHE A 281 -11.36 7.96 4.92
N ASN A 282 -11.75 7.25 3.85
CA ASN A 282 -12.03 5.82 3.86
C ASN A 282 -11.19 5.10 2.81
N LEU A 283 -10.81 3.86 3.11
CA LEU A 283 -10.19 2.95 2.15
C LEU A 283 -11.27 2.17 1.40
N TYR A 284 -11.27 2.27 0.07
CA TYR A 284 -11.97 1.32 -0.79
C TYR A 284 -10.97 0.40 -1.48
N GLY A 285 -11.07 -0.91 -1.22
CA GLY A 285 -10.07 -1.91 -1.58
C GLY A 285 -9.90 -2.94 -0.46
N ASP A 286 -8.86 -3.76 -0.57
CA ASP A 286 -8.48 -4.73 0.46
C ASP A 286 -7.52 -4.06 1.48
N PRO A 287 -7.91 -3.94 2.76
CA PRO A 287 -7.05 -3.33 3.79
C PRO A 287 -5.77 -4.13 4.07
N SER A 288 -5.72 -5.41 3.69
CA SER A 288 -4.56 -6.27 3.92
C SER A 288 -3.49 -6.21 2.83
N MET A 289 -3.75 -5.45 1.76
CA MET A 289 -2.86 -5.37 0.60
C MET A 289 -1.51 -4.72 0.93
N ILE A 290 -0.44 -5.29 0.37
CA ILE A 290 0.94 -4.78 0.49
C ILE A 290 1.38 -4.20 -0.86
N LEU A 291 1.97 -2.99 -0.84
CA LEU A 291 2.43 -2.27 -2.03
C LEU A 291 3.40 -3.11 -2.89
N GLU A 292 4.41 -3.71 -2.26
CA GLU A 292 5.48 -4.49 -2.93
C GLU A 292 4.97 -5.80 -3.55
N GLY A 293 3.72 -6.17 -3.28
CA GLY A 293 3.20 -7.50 -3.56
C GLY A 293 3.76 -8.56 -2.61
N VAL A 294 3.23 -9.76 -2.74
CA VAL A 294 3.66 -10.98 -2.07
C VAL A 294 4.20 -11.93 -3.13
N SER A 295 5.49 -12.17 -3.08
CA SER A 295 6.08 -13.21 -3.93
C SER A 295 5.68 -14.58 -3.41
N SER A 296 5.27 -15.44 -4.33
CA SER A 296 5.13 -16.87 -4.07
C SER A 296 6.47 -17.59 -4.10
N SER A 297 7.61 -16.93 -3.83
CA SER A 297 8.89 -17.64 -3.75
C SER A 297 8.84 -18.60 -2.57
N ILE A 298 8.79 -19.88 -2.92
CA ILE A 298 8.87 -20.97 -1.99
C ILE A 298 10.32 -21.46 -2.08
N PRO A 299 11.05 -21.56 -0.96
CA PRO A 299 12.41 -22.08 -1.00
C PRO A 299 12.41 -23.51 -1.55
N SER A 300 13.45 -23.89 -2.31
CA SER A 300 13.68 -25.28 -2.69
C SER A 300 14.48 -25.97 -1.58
N ILE A 301 14.10 -27.21 -1.22
CA ILE A 301 14.78 -28.03 -0.21
C ILE A 301 14.93 -29.47 -0.69
N ASP A 302 16.08 -30.09 -0.40
CA ASP A 302 16.38 -31.50 -0.68
C ASP A 302 17.30 -32.09 0.40
N ILE A 303 16.90 -33.20 1.02
CA ILE A 303 17.71 -33.96 1.96
C ILE A 303 18.74 -34.79 1.19
N ILE A 304 19.95 -34.23 1.06
CA ILE A 304 21.06 -34.90 0.37
C ILE A 304 21.74 -35.98 1.24
N LYS A 305 21.58 -35.90 2.56
CA LYS A 305 22.06 -36.92 3.50
C LYS A 305 21.13 -37.04 4.71
N PRO A 306 20.66 -38.24 5.06
CA PRO A 306 20.94 -39.52 4.39
C PRO A 306 20.19 -39.65 3.06
N GLY A 307 20.91 -40.08 2.01
CA GLY A 307 20.29 -40.61 0.80
C GLY A 307 20.07 -42.12 0.90
N ASP A 308 19.63 -42.73 -0.19
CA ASP A 308 19.36 -44.17 -0.31
C ASP A 308 20.64 -45.02 -0.18
N ALA A 309 21.06 -45.29 1.05
CA ALA A 309 22.28 -46.02 1.37
C ALA A 309 22.32 -46.58 2.80
N ILE A 310 23.26 -47.50 3.02
CA ILE A 310 23.69 -47.92 4.35
C ILE A 310 24.83 -47.03 4.81
N TYR A 311 24.69 -46.45 6.00
CA TYR A 311 25.67 -45.62 6.67
C TYR A 311 26.16 -46.29 7.95
N PHE A 312 27.47 -46.27 8.17
CA PHE A 312 28.09 -46.67 9.44
C PHE A 312 28.97 -45.53 9.95
N ASN A 313 28.67 -45.02 11.15
CA ASN A 313 29.35 -43.87 11.75
C ASN A 313 29.53 -42.72 10.75
N ASN A 314 28.41 -42.24 10.19
CA ASN A 314 28.33 -41.14 9.23
C ASN A 314 28.95 -41.39 7.84
N LYS A 315 29.56 -42.56 7.60
CA LYS A 315 30.16 -42.93 6.30
C LYS A 315 29.21 -43.81 5.51
N LYS A 316 28.97 -43.44 4.25
CA LYS A 316 28.25 -44.28 3.28
C LYS A 316 29.09 -45.54 3.00
N ILE A 317 28.48 -46.71 3.17
CA ILE A 317 29.12 -48.02 2.96
C ILE A 317 28.73 -48.60 1.60
N MET A 318 27.44 -48.56 1.27
CA MET A 318 26.90 -49.03 -0.01
C MET A 318 25.50 -48.45 -0.26
N ASP A 319 25.07 -48.44 -1.52
CA ASP A 319 23.72 -48.04 -1.91
C ASP A 319 22.67 -49.04 -1.40
N PHE A 320 21.50 -48.54 -1.03
CA PHE A 320 20.37 -49.35 -0.57
C PHE A 320 19.08 -48.54 -0.70
N SER A 321 17.95 -49.17 -1.01
CA SER A 321 16.70 -48.47 -1.38
C SER A 321 16.02 -47.67 -0.26
N THR A 322 16.62 -47.59 0.92
CA THR A 322 16.14 -46.82 2.07
C THR A 322 17.34 -46.52 2.96
N PRO A 323 17.45 -45.34 3.58
CA PRO A 323 18.49 -45.09 4.56
C PRO A 323 18.52 -46.13 5.70
N ILE A 324 19.67 -46.80 5.88
CA ILE A 324 19.97 -47.58 7.10
C ILE A 324 21.17 -46.94 7.77
N ILE A 325 21.02 -46.51 9.01
CA ILE A 325 21.99 -45.68 9.73
C ILE A 325 22.42 -46.42 11.00
N ILE A 326 23.70 -46.76 11.08
CA ILE A 326 24.32 -47.41 12.25
C ILE A 326 25.29 -46.42 12.90
N GLY A 327 25.00 -45.97 14.13
CA GLY A 327 25.75 -44.90 14.80
C GLY A 327 25.38 -43.48 14.32
N PRO A 328 26.12 -42.44 14.72
CA PRO A 328 25.79 -41.04 14.42
C PRO A 328 25.80 -40.73 12.92
N ILE A 329 24.98 -39.77 12.49
CA ILE A 329 24.93 -39.27 11.11
C ILE A 329 24.74 -37.76 11.07
N ASP A 330 25.34 -37.10 10.09
CA ASP A 330 25.02 -35.71 9.77
C ASP A 330 23.86 -35.71 8.75
N VAL A 331 22.74 -35.12 9.14
CA VAL A 331 21.62 -34.79 8.25
C VAL A 331 21.99 -33.50 7.54
N THR A 332 22.21 -33.57 6.23
CA THR A 332 22.63 -32.42 5.43
C THR A 332 21.58 -32.16 4.36
N VAL A 333 21.24 -30.88 4.18
CA VAL A 333 20.24 -30.46 3.20
C VAL A 333 20.82 -29.45 2.23
N ASN A 334 20.33 -29.47 1.00
CA ASN A 334 20.54 -28.41 0.03
C ASN A 334 19.31 -27.52 0.02
N VAL A 335 19.48 -26.23 0.27
CA VAL A 335 18.40 -25.25 0.32
C VAL A 335 18.77 -24.03 -0.51
N SER A 336 17.83 -23.59 -1.34
CA SER A 336 17.99 -22.37 -2.15
C SER A 336 16.69 -21.59 -2.26
N ASP A 337 16.78 -20.28 -2.08
CA ASP A 337 15.78 -19.30 -2.49
C ASP A 337 16.51 -18.22 -3.29
N ASN A 338 16.04 -17.93 -4.50
CA ASN A 338 16.72 -17.03 -5.43
C ASN A 338 16.29 -15.56 -5.30
N ILE A 339 15.35 -15.26 -4.39
CA ILE A 339 14.74 -13.94 -4.26
C ILE A 339 15.04 -13.36 -2.88
N TYR A 340 14.67 -14.05 -1.79
CA TYR A 340 14.76 -13.50 -0.42
C TYR A 340 15.87 -14.13 0.42
N GLY A 341 16.48 -15.23 -0.03
CA GLY A 341 17.42 -15.98 0.80
C GLY A 341 16.70 -16.87 1.83
N ILE A 342 17.46 -17.49 2.73
CA ILE A 342 16.94 -18.46 3.70
C ILE A 342 17.19 -17.91 5.09
N GLU A 343 16.09 -17.71 5.84
CA GLU A 343 16.12 -17.23 7.22
C GLU A 343 16.64 -18.35 8.15
N ARG A 344 16.02 -19.53 8.07
CA ARG A 344 16.41 -20.70 8.89
C ARG A 344 15.97 -22.04 8.31
N VAL A 345 16.61 -23.10 8.79
CA VAL A 345 16.30 -24.50 8.48
C VAL A 345 16.14 -25.30 9.78
N GLU A 346 14.96 -25.88 9.96
CA GLU A 346 14.57 -26.66 11.13
C GLU A 346 14.61 -28.17 10.82
N PHE A 347 15.19 -28.96 11.72
CA PHE A 347 15.36 -30.41 11.60
C PHE A 347 14.53 -31.13 12.66
N TYR A 348 13.77 -32.13 12.24
CA TYR A 348 12.84 -32.88 13.07
C TYR A 348 13.08 -34.39 12.97
N ILE A 349 12.85 -35.08 14.08
CA ILE A 349 12.74 -36.55 14.13
C ILE A 349 11.37 -36.88 14.71
N ASP A 350 10.56 -37.61 13.94
CA ASP A 350 9.19 -38.02 14.32
C ASP A 350 8.34 -36.83 14.82
N ASP A 351 8.33 -35.76 14.03
CA ASP A 351 7.64 -34.49 14.30
C ASP A 351 8.13 -33.68 15.52
N GLU A 352 9.16 -34.15 16.24
CA GLU A 352 9.81 -33.39 17.31
C GLU A 352 10.99 -32.56 16.78
N LEU A 353 10.99 -31.25 17.04
CA LEU A 353 12.07 -30.33 16.65
C LEU A 353 13.37 -30.70 17.40
N ARG A 354 14.44 -30.93 16.65
CA ARG A 354 15.77 -31.28 17.20
C ARG A 354 16.78 -30.15 17.06
N TYR A 355 16.71 -29.39 15.98
CA TYR A 355 17.70 -28.34 15.69
C TYR A 355 17.14 -27.28 14.75
N SER A 356 17.59 -26.03 14.92
CA SER A 356 17.36 -24.94 13.98
C SER A 356 18.72 -24.38 13.56
N ASN A 357 18.90 -24.16 12.26
CA ASN A 357 20.14 -23.64 11.68
C ASN A 357 19.87 -22.40 10.83
N GLU A 358 20.48 -21.29 11.20
CA GLU A 358 20.35 -20.00 10.51
C GLU A 358 21.53 -19.74 9.53
N GLU A 359 22.61 -20.55 9.61
CA GLU A 359 23.83 -20.32 8.83
C GLU A 359 24.20 -21.50 7.91
N LYS A 360 24.69 -21.17 6.71
CA LYS A 360 25.21 -22.18 5.77
C LYS A 360 26.56 -22.72 6.25
N PRO A 361 26.86 -24.04 6.09
CA PRO A 361 26.00 -25.06 5.47
C PRO A 361 24.91 -25.60 6.41
N TYR A 362 23.73 -25.84 5.86
CA TYR A 362 22.59 -26.39 6.61
C TYR A 362 22.78 -27.89 6.87
N SER A 363 23.26 -28.20 8.07
CA SER A 363 23.50 -29.56 8.52
C SER A 363 23.27 -29.68 10.02
N TRP A 364 22.79 -30.84 10.46
CA TRP A 364 22.62 -31.19 11.87
C TRP A 364 23.14 -32.59 12.13
N ARG A 365 23.82 -32.82 13.26
CA ARG A 365 24.32 -34.14 13.63
C ARG A 365 23.31 -34.86 14.52
N TRP A 366 22.78 -35.96 14.02
CA TRP A 366 21.93 -36.87 14.77
C TRP A 366 22.78 -37.98 15.42
N ASP A 367 23.01 -37.86 16.72
CA ASP A 367 23.82 -38.79 17.52
C ASP A 367 23.03 -39.55 18.60
N GLU A 368 21.71 -39.32 18.66
CA GLU A 368 20.82 -39.97 19.61
C GLU A 368 20.73 -41.49 19.38
N LYS A 369 20.70 -42.23 20.49
CA LYS A 369 20.59 -43.69 20.47
C LYS A 369 19.13 -44.13 20.38
N VAL A 370 18.65 -44.27 19.15
CA VAL A 370 17.30 -44.75 18.86
C VAL A 370 17.34 -46.00 17.98
N PHE A 371 16.20 -46.70 17.92
CA PHE A 371 16.06 -47.97 17.23
C PHE A 371 14.81 -47.98 16.36
N PHE A 372 14.87 -48.75 15.28
CA PHE A 372 13.80 -48.94 14.30
C PHE A 372 13.67 -47.77 13.33
N LYS A 373 12.46 -47.54 12.84
CA LYS A 373 12.17 -46.63 11.74
C LYS A 373 11.76 -45.28 12.31
N HIS A 374 12.38 -44.23 11.78
CA HIS A 374 12.10 -42.84 12.11
C HIS A 374 11.86 -42.03 10.83
N THR A 375 11.14 -40.93 10.97
CA THR A 375 10.98 -39.94 9.90
C THR A 375 11.87 -38.75 10.20
N ILE A 376 12.77 -38.44 9.27
CA ILE A 376 13.56 -37.21 9.27
C ILE A 376 12.80 -36.21 8.43
N LYS A 377 12.37 -35.11 9.04
CA LYS A 377 11.70 -34.01 8.36
C LYS A 377 12.55 -32.76 8.48
N VAL A 378 12.69 -32.02 7.39
CA VAL A 378 13.40 -30.74 7.38
C VAL A 378 12.50 -29.67 6.78
N VAL A 379 12.44 -28.51 7.43
CA VAL A 379 11.63 -27.35 7.00
C VAL A 379 12.56 -26.16 6.79
N ALA A 380 12.52 -25.54 5.62
CA ALA A 380 13.26 -24.32 5.33
C ALA A 380 12.30 -23.12 5.24
N TYR A 381 12.64 -22.01 5.87
CA TYR A 381 11.91 -20.75 5.82
C TYR A 381 12.76 -19.69 5.11
N ASN A 382 12.16 -18.88 4.25
CA ASN A 382 12.80 -17.68 3.71
C ASN A 382 12.49 -16.44 4.55
N GLU A 383 13.18 -15.32 4.27
CA GLU A 383 13.09 -14.06 5.04
C GLU A 383 11.70 -13.42 5.06
N ILE A 384 10.78 -13.88 4.20
CA ILE A 384 9.39 -13.41 4.15
C ILE A 384 8.39 -14.41 4.75
N GLY A 385 8.88 -15.49 5.37
CA GLY A 385 8.08 -16.49 6.09
C GLY A 385 7.47 -17.59 5.23
N ASN A 386 7.74 -17.64 3.92
CA ASN A 386 7.36 -18.79 3.09
C ASN A 386 8.25 -19.99 3.43
N TYR A 387 7.70 -21.20 3.31
CA TYR A 387 8.42 -22.42 3.71
C TYR A 387 8.24 -23.58 2.74
N ALA A 388 9.20 -24.49 2.76
CA ALA A 388 9.15 -25.78 2.08
C ALA A 388 9.63 -26.91 2.99
N ILE A 389 9.18 -28.12 2.68
CA ILE A 389 9.41 -29.31 3.49
C ILE A 389 9.99 -30.41 2.61
N ASP A 390 10.98 -31.13 3.14
CA ASP A 390 11.38 -32.45 2.63
C ASP A 390 11.43 -33.48 3.76
N GLU A 391 11.14 -34.74 3.43
CA GLU A 391 11.02 -35.83 4.38
C GLU A 391 11.61 -37.13 3.85
N THR A 392 12.36 -37.83 4.69
CA THR A 392 12.84 -39.18 4.40
C THR A 392 12.66 -40.12 5.58
N ARG A 393 12.45 -41.40 5.29
CA ARG A 393 12.29 -42.45 6.30
C ARG A 393 13.57 -43.25 6.42
N ALA A 394 14.11 -43.35 7.63
CA ALA A 394 15.36 -44.05 7.88
C ALA A 394 15.19 -45.13 8.95
N TRP A 395 15.92 -46.25 8.79
CA TRP A 395 16.14 -47.21 9.86
C TRP A 395 17.38 -46.80 10.64
N LYS A 396 17.22 -46.54 11.94
CA LYS A 396 18.32 -46.16 12.83
C LYS A 396 18.64 -47.28 13.81
N PHE A 397 19.92 -47.53 14.00
CA PHE A 397 20.45 -48.44 15.02
C PHE A 397 21.63 -47.76 15.72
N LEU A 398 21.56 -47.68 17.04
CA LEU A 398 22.61 -47.20 17.95
C LEU A 398 22.96 -45.72 17.94
#